data_AF-A0AAW8RZ76-F1
#
_entry.id   AF-A0AAW8RZ76-F1
#
_cell.length_a   1.000
_cell.length_b   1.000
_cell.length_c   1.000
_cell.angle_alpha   90.00
_cell.angle_beta   90.00
_cell.angle_gamma   90.00
#
_symmetry.space_group_name_H-M   'P 1'
#
loop_
_entity.id
_entity.type
_entity.pdbx_description
1 polymer ?
#
loop_
_entity_poly.entity_id
_entity_poly.type
_entity_poly.pdbx_seq_one_letter_code
_entity_poly.pdbx_strand_id
1 'polypeptide(L)'
;CKTPVEEIQAAVEGAISVPQAIKLRQCLNHINEIEKHREEINLEIQALAEPFSPVLELLRTIPGLDTQPITAIAILSEIGPDMSVFPTSKHFISWAGCCPRNDRSARRTKSTRISRAGQSLKPLLVQIANALLRSKEHPEFKNRYRRIKANRGHKKAIIAICKMLLTAIWNVLSKVEPYSAKGYLEPKPAKEEKVLTQSQALDLLRKRGYTIIDSA
;
A
#
# COMPACT_ATOMS: atom_id res chain seq x y z
N CYS A 1 19.33 -0.92 -19.39
CA CYS A 1 19.30 -0.25 -20.71
C CYS A 1 18.97 -1.27 -21.78
N LYS A 2 18.19 -0.91 -22.80
CA LYS A 2 17.96 -1.75 -24.00
C LYS A 2 18.98 -1.49 -25.11
N THR A 3 19.87 -0.53 -24.89
CA THR A 3 20.92 -0.09 -25.80
C THR A 3 22.05 -1.13 -25.83
N PRO A 4 22.48 -1.62 -27.00
CA PRO A 4 23.60 -2.56 -27.13
C PRO A 4 24.90 -1.93 -26.63
N VAL A 5 25.77 -2.76 -26.06
CA VAL A 5 27.04 -2.35 -25.44
C VAL A 5 27.94 -1.59 -26.43
N GLU A 6 27.93 -2.00 -27.69
CA GLU A 6 28.68 -1.38 -28.79
C GLU A 6 28.25 0.07 -29.04
N GLU A 7 26.95 0.37 -28.94
CA GLU A 7 26.40 1.71 -29.15
C GLU A 7 26.70 2.63 -27.95
N ILE A 8 26.76 2.04 -26.75
CA ILE A 8 27.25 2.74 -25.54
C ILE A 8 28.75 3.03 -25.68
N GLN A 9 29.54 2.08 -26.18
CA GLN A 9 30.99 2.27 -26.42
C GLN A 9 31.25 3.35 -27.47
N ALA A 10 30.56 3.31 -28.62
CA ALA A 10 30.70 4.32 -29.66
C ALA A 10 30.33 5.74 -29.17
N ALA A 11 29.36 5.88 -28.28
CA ALA A 11 29.00 7.15 -27.66
C ALA A 11 30.06 7.64 -26.64
N VAL A 12 30.75 6.71 -25.96
CA VAL A 12 31.85 7.00 -25.01
C VAL A 12 33.18 7.26 -25.73
N GLU A 13 33.38 6.70 -26.92
CA GLU A 13 34.53 6.92 -27.82
C GLU A 13 34.56 8.30 -28.49
N GLY A 14 33.52 9.13 -28.27
CA GLY A 14 33.56 10.54 -28.63
C GLY A 14 34.74 11.26 -27.97
N ALA A 15 35.32 12.25 -28.66
CA ALA A 15 36.45 13.01 -28.14
C ALA A 15 36.06 13.86 -26.91
N ILE A 16 36.30 13.36 -25.70
CA ILE A 16 36.15 14.13 -24.47
C ILE A 16 37.35 15.07 -24.34
N SER A 17 37.10 16.37 -24.39
CA SER A 17 38.16 17.36 -24.17
C SER A 17 38.68 17.31 -22.72
N VAL A 18 39.94 17.69 -22.51
CA VAL A 18 40.55 17.74 -21.16
C VAL A 18 39.69 18.52 -20.15
N PRO A 19 39.13 19.71 -20.47
CA PRO A 19 38.23 20.42 -19.56
C PRO A 19 36.94 19.65 -19.23
N GLN A 20 36.36 18.91 -20.19
CA GLN A 20 35.17 18.09 -19.95
C GLN A 20 35.50 16.88 -19.05
N ALA A 21 36.65 16.23 -19.28
CA ALA A 21 37.11 15.12 -18.45
C ALA A 21 37.31 15.53 -16.98
N ILE A 22 37.85 16.74 -16.74
CA ILE A 22 37.99 17.30 -15.39
C ILE A 22 36.61 17.48 -14.73
N LYS A 23 35.64 18.06 -15.45
CA LYS A 23 34.26 18.24 -14.93
C LYS A 23 33.59 16.90 -14.60
N LEU A 24 33.68 15.92 -15.51
CA LEU A 24 33.11 14.59 -15.30
C LEU A 24 33.75 13.89 -14.10
N ARG A 25 35.06 14.02 -13.91
CA ARG A 25 35.76 13.49 -12.73
C ARG A 25 35.21 14.08 -11.44
N GLN A 26 34.96 15.38 -11.38
CA GLN A 26 34.36 16.01 -10.19
C GLN A 26 32.94 15.49 -9.93
N CYS A 27 32.11 15.33 -10.96
CA CYS A 27 30.78 14.74 -10.81
C CYS A 27 30.84 13.30 -10.31
N LEU A 28 31.73 12.47 -10.83
CA LEU A 28 31.91 11.09 -10.41
C LEU A 28 32.42 10.99 -8.98
N ASN A 29 33.38 11.84 -8.59
CA ASN A 29 33.85 11.90 -7.21
C ASN A 29 32.70 12.25 -6.25
N HIS A 30 31.87 13.23 -6.61
CA HIS A 30 30.72 13.60 -5.80
C HIS A 30 29.67 12.48 -5.70
N ILE A 31 29.43 11.74 -6.79
CA ILE A 31 28.56 10.55 -6.75
C ILE A 31 29.12 9.51 -5.78
N ASN A 32 30.43 9.21 -5.86
CA ASN A 32 31.07 8.24 -4.97
C ASN A 32 31.00 8.67 -3.49
N GLU A 33 31.16 9.96 -3.21
CA GLU A 33 31.00 10.52 -1.86
C GLU A 33 29.56 10.35 -1.34
N ILE A 34 28.56 10.67 -2.16
CA ILE A 34 27.14 10.49 -1.78
C ILE A 34 26.84 9.00 -1.54
N GLU A 35 27.36 8.11 -2.39
CA GLU A 35 27.18 6.67 -2.21
C GLU A 35 27.82 6.18 -0.92
N LYS A 36 29.02 6.66 -0.59
CA LYS A 36 29.68 6.36 0.68
C LYS A 36 28.83 6.81 1.88
N HIS A 37 28.38 8.06 1.89
CA HIS A 37 27.52 8.56 2.97
C HIS A 37 26.20 7.78 3.07
N ARG A 38 25.62 7.36 1.94
CA ARG A 38 24.41 6.53 1.93
C ARG A 38 24.66 5.20 2.62
N GLU A 39 25.77 4.52 2.34
CA GLU A 39 26.07 3.24 2.98
C GLU A 39 26.38 3.39 4.48
N GLU A 40 27.09 4.44 4.88
CA GLU A 40 27.32 4.75 6.29
C GLU A 40 26.01 4.97 7.05
N ILE A 41 25.07 5.74 6.48
CA ILE A 41 23.74 5.96 7.06
C ILE A 41 22.93 4.66 7.07
N ASN A 42 23.00 3.83 6.02
CA ASN A 42 22.29 2.56 5.97
C ASN A 42 22.75 1.61 7.09
N LEU A 43 24.05 1.56 7.38
CA LEU A 43 24.59 0.76 8.48
C LEU A 43 24.07 1.24 9.84
N GLU A 44 24.02 2.56 10.05
CA GLU A 44 23.47 3.11 11.29
C GLU A 44 21.97 2.81 11.43
N ILE A 45 21.20 2.92 10.35
CA ILE A 45 19.78 2.54 10.34
C ILE A 45 19.60 1.07 10.71
N GLN A 46 20.45 0.17 10.21
CA GLN A 46 20.41 -1.24 10.55
C GLN A 46 20.71 -1.48 12.04
N ALA A 47 21.74 -0.82 12.57
CA ALA A 47 22.08 -0.90 13.99
C ALA A 47 20.92 -0.43 14.89
N LEU A 48 20.25 0.67 14.52
CA LEU A 48 19.06 1.17 15.22
C LEU A 48 17.83 0.26 15.07
N ALA A 49 17.74 -0.48 13.97
CA ALA A 49 16.64 -1.40 13.69
C ALA A 49 16.79 -2.77 14.40
N GLU A 50 18.01 -3.15 14.81
CA GLU A 50 18.34 -4.44 15.41
C GLU A 50 17.43 -4.84 16.60
N PRO A 51 17.10 -3.94 17.56
CA PRO A 51 16.19 -4.28 18.66
C PRO A 51 14.76 -4.64 18.20
N PHE A 52 14.39 -4.25 16.98
CA PHE A 52 13.07 -4.46 16.41
C PHE A 52 13.04 -5.64 15.42
N SER A 53 14.11 -6.43 15.31
CA SER A 53 14.22 -7.57 14.40
C SER A 53 12.99 -8.51 14.43
N PRO A 54 12.44 -8.92 15.59
CA PRO A 54 11.25 -9.79 15.61
C PRO A 54 10.01 -9.14 14.98
N VAL A 55 9.83 -7.83 15.20
CA VAL A 55 8.72 -7.05 14.64
C VAL A 55 8.91 -6.86 13.14
N LEU A 56 10.15 -6.62 12.71
CA LEU A 56 10.51 -6.47 11.30
C LEU A 56 10.33 -7.79 10.54
N GLU A 57 10.72 -8.93 11.12
CA GLU A 57 10.47 -10.25 10.53
C GLU A 57 8.99 -10.52 10.30
N LEU A 58 8.14 -10.17 11.28
CA LEU A 58 6.69 -10.24 11.12
C LEU A 58 6.19 -9.32 10.00
N LEU A 59 6.65 -8.07 9.94
CA LEU A 59 6.27 -7.13 8.88
C LEU A 59 6.69 -7.65 7.49
N ARG A 60 7.85 -8.29 7.38
CA ARG A 60 8.37 -8.87 6.13
C ARG A 60 7.54 -10.06 5.63
N THR A 61 6.65 -10.63 6.44
CA THR A 61 5.68 -11.63 5.95
C THR A 61 4.60 -11.01 5.06
N ILE A 62 4.40 -9.69 5.14
CA ILE A 62 3.41 -8.97 4.33
C ILE A 62 3.95 -8.81 2.90
N PRO A 63 3.17 -9.20 1.88
CA PRO A 63 3.53 -9.01 0.49
C PRO A 63 3.98 -7.59 0.16
N GLY A 64 5.16 -7.47 -0.45
CA GLY A 64 5.75 -6.18 -0.84
C GLY A 64 6.63 -5.54 0.24
N LEU A 65 6.76 -6.17 1.41
CA LEU A 65 7.74 -5.82 2.46
C LEU A 65 8.84 -6.87 2.61
N ASP A 66 8.75 -7.98 1.88
CA ASP A 66 9.63 -9.15 1.96
C ASP A 66 11.04 -8.90 1.37
N THR A 67 11.10 -8.21 0.23
CA THR A 67 12.29 -8.16 -0.63
C THR A 67 13.39 -7.24 -0.09
N GLN A 68 13.04 -6.04 0.40
CA GLN A 68 13.99 -5.02 0.85
C GLN A 68 13.75 -4.68 2.33
N PRO A 69 14.70 -4.99 3.25
CA PRO A 69 14.54 -4.75 4.68
C PRO A 69 14.26 -3.27 5.01
N ILE A 70 14.87 -2.35 4.27
CA ILE A 70 14.71 -0.90 4.47
C ILE A 70 13.25 -0.44 4.33
N THR A 71 12.45 -1.13 3.51
CA THR A 71 11.03 -0.81 3.32
C THR A 71 10.23 -1.09 4.59
N ALA A 72 10.49 -2.23 5.25
CA ALA A 72 9.85 -2.56 6.52
C ALA A 72 10.32 -1.62 7.64
N ILE A 73 11.61 -1.29 7.68
CA ILE A 73 12.18 -0.32 8.63
C ILE A 73 11.53 1.06 8.45
N ALA A 74 11.42 1.56 7.21
CA ALA A 74 10.82 2.86 6.93
C ALA A 74 9.32 2.92 7.30
N ILE A 75 8.59 1.80 7.21
CA ILE A 75 7.23 1.74 7.73
C ILE A 75 7.25 1.78 9.26
N LEU A 76 8.05 0.92 9.88
CA LEU A 76 8.12 0.81 11.33
C LEU A 76 8.55 2.13 11.99
N SER A 77 9.49 2.87 11.39
CA SER A 77 9.95 4.17 11.87
C SER A 77 8.86 5.23 11.86
N GLU A 78 7.90 5.13 10.94
CA GLU A 78 6.79 6.07 10.83
C GLU A 78 5.64 5.74 11.78
N ILE A 79 5.36 4.45 12.00
CA ILE A 79 4.16 4.00 12.72
C ILE A 79 4.44 3.57 14.17
N GLY A 80 5.67 3.20 14.49
CA GLY A 80 6.06 2.59 15.76
C GLY A 80 5.69 1.11 15.89
N PRO A 81 6.29 0.37 16.84
CA PRO A 81 6.00 -1.04 17.05
C PRO A 81 4.67 -1.30 17.78
N ASP A 82 4.18 -0.33 18.56
CA ASP A 82 2.96 -0.48 19.35
C ASP A 82 1.71 -0.06 18.57
N MET A 83 0.84 -1.02 18.26
CA MET A 83 -0.44 -0.77 17.59
C MET A 83 -1.59 -0.47 18.56
N SER A 84 -1.38 -0.56 19.88
CA SER A 84 -2.40 -0.28 20.91
C SER A 84 -2.90 1.19 20.85
N VAL A 85 -2.04 2.09 20.36
CA VAL A 85 -2.37 3.50 20.06
C VAL A 85 -3.51 3.65 19.05
N PHE A 86 -3.80 2.61 18.26
CA PHE A 86 -4.91 2.56 17.31
C PHE A 86 -5.93 1.50 17.73
N PRO A 87 -7.10 1.90 18.28
CA PRO A 87 -8.12 0.94 18.74
C PRO A 87 -8.62 -0.02 17.66
N THR A 88 -8.59 0.40 16.38
CA THR A 88 -8.90 -0.49 15.25
C THR A 88 -8.05 -0.13 14.04
N SER A 89 -7.90 -1.07 13.10
CA SER A 89 -7.28 -0.81 11.79
C SER A 89 -7.88 0.38 11.04
N LYS A 90 -9.16 0.72 11.27
CA LYS A 90 -9.78 1.91 10.65
C LYS A 90 -9.20 3.22 11.20
N HIS A 91 -8.85 3.27 12.49
CA HIS A 91 -8.18 4.43 13.09
C HIS A 91 -6.78 4.60 12.50
N PHE A 92 -6.03 3.49 12.40
CA PHE A 92 -4.71 3.50 11.77
C PHE A 92 -4.75 3.98 10.31
N ILE A 93 -5.70 3.47 9.51
CA ILE A 93 -5.90 3.91 8.12
C ILE A 93 -6.27 5.38 8.00
N SER A 94 -7.06 5.89 8.95
CA SER A 94 -7.45 7.29 9.02
C SER A 94 -6.25 8.19 9.32
N TRP A 95 -5.45 7.80 10.31
CA TRP A 95 -4.20 8.46 10.69
C TRP A 95 -3.20 8.50 9.53
N ALA A 96 -3.03 7.38 8.81
CA ALA A 96 -2.18 7.29 7.61
C ALA A 96 -2.70 8.13 6.40
N GLY A 97 -3.88 8.74 6.52
CA GLY A 97 -4.44 9.62 5.51
C GLY A 97 -4.95 8.90 4.25
N CYS A 98 -5.18 7.60 4.32
CA CYS A 98 -5.74 6.79 3.23
C CYS A 98 -7.28 6.73 3.25
N CYS A 99 -7.94 7.47 4.14
CA CYS A 99 -9.39 7.65 4.16
C CYS A 99 -9.81 9.01 3.58
N PRO A 100 -11.03 9.12 3.01
CA PRO A 100 -11.67 10.41 2.74
C PRO A 100 -11.73 11.24 4.03
N ARG A 101 -11.53 12.55 3.91
CA ARG A 101 -11.72 13.47 5.04
C ARG A 101 -13.18 13.54 5.45
N ASN A 102 -13.45 13.65 6.75
CA ASN A 102 -14.78 13.94 7.26
C ASN A 102 -15.09 15.44 7.15
N ASP A 103 -15.14 15.95 5.92
CA ASP A 103 -15.42 17.36 5.64
C ASP A 103 -16.91 17.55 5.31
N ARG A 104 -17.71 17.45 6.37
CA ARG A 104 -19.16 17.56 6.34
C ARG A 104 -19.64 18.63 7.31
N SER A 105 -20.56 19.45 6.85
CA SER A 105 -21.32 20.38 7.69
C SER A 105 -22.81 20.11 7.50
N ALA A 106 -23.53 19.84 8.60
CA ALA A 106 -24.97 19.54 8.64
C ALA A 106 -25.44 18.55 7.55
N ARG A 107 -25.80 19.04 6.35
CA ARG A 107 -26.32 18.23 5.23
C ARG A 107 -25.44 18.21 3.97
N ARG A 108 -24.29 18.90 3.96
CA ARG A 108 -23.43 19.02 2.77
C ARG A 108 -22.05 18.41 3.00
N THR A 109 -21.64 17.55 2.08
CA THR A 109 -20.24 17.08 1.98
C THR A 109 -19.46 18.09 1.16
N LYS A 110 -18.50 18.78 1.78
CA LYS A 110 -17.65 19.78 1.11
C LYS A 110 -16.55 19.11 0.29
N SER A 111 -15.99 18.00 0.79
CA SER A 111 -14.97 17.23 0.06
C SER A 111 -15.06 15.73 0.30
N THR A 112 -14.76 14.96 -0.74
CA THR A 112 -14.57 13.50 -0.67
C THR A 112 -13.10 13.10 -0.88
N ARG A 113 -12.20 14.09 -0.91
CA ARG A 113 -10.76 13.85 -1.08
C ARG A 113 -10.17 13.24 0.18
N ILE A 114 -9.13 12.42 0.00
CA ILE A 114 -8.37 11.87 1.11
C ILE A 114 -7.62 12.96 1.90
N SER A 115 -7.19 12.62 3.11
CA SER A 115 -6.38 13.52 3.95
C SER A 115 -4.99 13.75 3.35
N ARG A 116 -4.37 14.88 3.68
CA ARG A 116 -2.95 15.15 3.42
C ARG A 116 -2.02 14.49 4.45
N ALA A 117 -2.55 13.90 5.53
CA ALA A 117 -1.79 13.12 6.50
C ALA A 117 -1.01 11.95 5.87
N GLY A 118 0.03 11.46 6.55
CA GLY A 118 0.90 10.39 6.05
C GLY A 118 1.77 10.84 4.87
N GLN A 119 2.41 12.00 4.98
CA GLN A 119 3.19 12.62 3.89
C GLN A 119 4.37 11.73 3.43
N SER A 120 4.98 11.00 4.36
CA SER A 120 6.06 10.02 4.21
C SER A 120 5.52 8.61 3.89
N LEU A 121 4.64 8.11 4.74
CA LEU A 121 4.12 6.73 4.67
C LEU A 121 3.29 6.46 3.40
N LYS A 122 2.48 7.42 2.95
CA LYS A 122 1.55 7.20 1.83
C LYS A 122 2.27 7.05 0.48
N PRO A 123 3.25 7.89 0.10
CA PRO A 123 4.05 7.65 -1.10
C PRO A 123 4.72 6.26 -1.09
N LEU A 124 5.27 5.83 0.05
CA LEU A 124 5.88 4.51 0.20
C LEU A 124 4.86 3.39 -0.06
N LEU A 125 3.69 3.45 0.58
CA LEU A 125 2.60 2.49 0.34
C LEU A 125 2.12 2.47 -1.11
N VAL A 126 2.12 3.61 -1.79
CA VAL A 126 1.76 3.69 -3.23
C VAL A 126 2.81 2.99 -4.09
N GLN A 127 4.11 3.12 -3.77
CA GLN A 127 5.18 2.41 -4.47
C GLN A 127 5.05 0.89 -4.27
N ILE A 128 4.87 0.45 -3.02
CA ILE A 128 4.65 -0.96 -2.68
C ILE A 128 3.42 -1.51 -3.41
N ALA A 129 2.30 -0.78 -3.37
CA ALA A 129 1.08 -1.17 -4.08
C ALA A 129 1.31 -1.32 -5.60
N ASN A 130 2.06 -0.42 -6.23
CA ASN A 130 2.37 -0.54 -7.66
C ASN A 130 3.28 -1.73 -7.97
N ALA A 131 4.27 -2.01 -7.11
CA ALA A 131 5.13 -3.19 -7.23
C ALA A 131 4.31 -4.49 -7.13
N LEU A 132 3.44 -4.58 -6.12
CA LEU A 132 2.55 -5.73 -5.93
C LEU A 132 1.65 -6.02 -7.13
N LEU A 133 1.14 -4.97 -7.80
CA LEU A 133 0.28 -5.15 -8.97
C LEU A 133 1.02 -5.71 -10.20
N ARG A 134 2.35 -5.62 -10.22
CA ARG A 134 3.20 -6.23 -11.24
C ARG A 134 3.49 -7.70 -10.94
N SER A 135 3.49 -8.08 -9.65
CA SER A 135 3.68 -9.48 -9.23
C SER A 135 2.49 -10.36 -9.64
N LYS A 136 2.77 -11.66 -9.84
CA LYS A 136 1.77 -12.71 -10.07
C LYS A 136 1.45 -13.51 -8.79
N GLU A 137 2.26 -13.35 -7.75
CA GLU A 137 2.25 -14.20 -6.54
C GLU A 137 1.12 -13.84 -5.56
N HIS A 138 0.61 -12.60 -5.63
CA HIS A 138 -0.38 -12.08 -4.69
C HIS A 138 -1.68 -11.66 -5.41
N PRO A 139 -2.49 -12.63 -5.89
CA PRO A 139 -3.69 -12.36 -6.68
C PRO A 139 -4.75 -11.56 -5.91
N GLU A 140 -4.81 -11.64 -4.58
CA GLU A 140 -5.77 -10.93 -3.72
C GLU A 140 -5.72 -9.41 -3.91
N PHE A 141 -4.53 -8.82 -4.02
CA PHE A 141 -4.37 -7.39 -4.27
C PHE A 141 -4.77 -7.03 -5.70
N LYS A 142 -4.37 -7.84 -6.68
CA LYS A 142 -4.68 -7.62 -8.09
C LYS A 142 -6.18 -7.72 -8.37
N ASN A 143 -6.86 -8.70 -7.78
CA ASN A 143 -8.30 -8.90 -7.90
C ASN A 143 -9.06 -7.74 -7.27
N ARG A 144 -8.67 -7.30 -6.06
CA ARG A 144 -9.25 -6.12 -5.43
C ARG A 144 -9.07 -4.88 -6.29
N TYR A 145 -7.86 -4.67 -6.81
CA TYR A 145 -7.52 -3.53 -7.65
C TYR A 145 -8.38 -3.50 -8.92
N ARG A 146 -8.45 -4.60 -9.66
CA ARG A 146 -9.26 -4.71 -10.90
C ARG A 146 -10.73 -4.36 -10.65
N ARG A 147 -11.33 -4.94 -9.60
CA ARG A 147 -12.73 -4.70 -9.21
C ARG A 147 -13.02 -3.22 -8.93
N ILE A 148 -12.10 -2.52 -8.26
CA ILE A 148 -12.30 -1.11 -7.93
C ILE A 148 -11.96 -0.21 -9.12
N LYS A 149 -10.89 -0.53 -9.87
CA LYS A 149 -10.44 0.24 -11.03
C LYS A 149 -11.55 0.35 -12.07
N ALA A 150 -12.26 -0.75 -12.34
CA ALA A 150 -13.36 -0.79 -13.31
C ALA A 150 -14.41 0.32 -13.09
N ASN A 151 -14.74 0.61 -11.83
CA ASN A 151 -15.83 1.54 -11.49
C ASN A 151 -15.35 2.90 -10.97
N ARG A 152 -14.11 3.01 -10.47
CA ARG A 152 -13.63 4.19 -9.72
C ARG A 152 -12.32 4.76 -10.24
N GLY A 153 -11.69 4.13 -11.22
CA GLY A 153 -10.43 4.57 -11.81
C GLY A 153 -9.17 4.21 -11.00
N HIS A 154 -8.01 4.42 -11.62
CA HIS A 154 -6.71 3.96 -11.13
C HIS A 154 -6.35 4.51 -9.74
N LYS A 155 -6.43 5.84 -9.54
CA LYS A 155 -6.00 6.47 -8.28
C LYS A 155 -6.77 5.95 -7.06
N LYS A 156 -8.09 5.77 -7.18
CA LYS A 156 -8.93 5.23 -6.09
C LYS A 156 -8.66 3.75 -5.84
N ALA A 157 -8.33 3.00 -6.89
CA ALA A 157 -7.97 1.59 -6.76
C ALA A 157 -6.63 1.41 -6.03
N ILE A 158 -5.60 2.20 -6.34
CA ILE A 158 -4.31 2.18 -5.62
C ILE A 158 -4.48 2.49 -4.14
N ILE A 159 -5.24 3.54 -3.79
CA ILE A 159 -5.51 3.85 -2.38
C ILE A 159 -6.24 2.71 -1.67
N ALA A 160 -7.12 1.99 -2.36
CA ALA A 160 -7.77 0.82 -1.78
C ALA A 160 -6.79 -0.33 -1.49
N ILE A 161 -5.73 -0.49 -2.29
CA ILE A 161 -4.63 -1.44 -2.01
C ILE A 161 -3.79 -0.95 -0.82
N CYS A 162 -3.48 0.34 -0.75
CA CYS A 162 -2.80 0.92 0.43
C CYS A 162 -3.59 0.65 1.72
N LYS A 163 -4.93 0.77 1.67
CA LYS A 163 -5.78 0.42 2.82
C LYS A 163 -5.73 -1.08 3.17
N MET A 164 -5.59 -1.97 2.19
CA MET A 164 -5.40 -3.40 2.45
C MET A 164 -4.07 -3.64 3.17
N LEU A 165 -2.98 -3.04 2.68
CA LEU A 165 -1.65 -3.13 3.31
C LEU A 165 -1.67 -2.61 4.75
N LEU A 166 -2.25 -1.43 4.99
CA LEU A 166 -2.40 -0.88 6.34
C LEU A 166 -3.23 -1.78 7.27
N THR A 167 -4.25 -2.45 6.73
CA THR A 167 -5.03 -3.43 7.51
C THR A 167 -4.20 -4.66 7.84
N ALA A 168 -3.39 -5.13 6.90
CA ALA A 168 -2.47 -6.25 7.11
C ALA A 168 -1.42 -5.91 8.17
N ILE A 169 -0.76 -4.75 8.04
CA ILE A 169 0.23 -4.23 9.00
C ILE A 169 -0.38 -4.18 10.41
N TRP A 170 -1.54 -3.55 10.57
CA TRP A 170 -2.18 -3.45 11.88
C TRP A 170 -2.52 -4.83 12.47
N ASN A 171 -3.02 -5.77 11.66
CA ASN A 171 -3.34 -7.11 12.15
C ASN A 171 -2.10 -7.91 12.54
N VAL A 172 -1.04 -7.89 11.71
CA VAL A 172 0.22 -8.61 11.96
C VAL A 172 0.86 -8.11 13.24
N LEU A 173 0.92 -6.78 13.43
CA LEU A 173 1.52 -6.18 14.62
C LEU A 173 0.64 -6.30 15.87
N SER A 174 -0.68 -6.13 15.76
CA SER A 174 -1.57 -6.20 16.93
C SER A 174 -1.77 -7.62 17.45
N LYS A 175 -1.71 -8.62 16.56
CA LYS A 175 -1.90 -10.03 16.91
C LYS A 175 -0.59 -10.79 17.07
N VAL A 176 0.52 -10.22 16.60
CA VAL A 176 1.83 -10.88 16.57
C VAL A 176 1.76 -12.20 15.77
N GLU A 177 1.05 -12.17 14.65
CA GLU A 177 0.82 -13.32 13.76
C GLU A 177 1.31 -13.00 12.34
N PRO A 178 1.92 -13.96 11.62
CA PRO A 178 2.30 -13.79 10.22
C PRO A 178 1.12 -13.42 9.32
N TYR A 179 1.40 -12.69 8.24
CA TYR A 179 0.41 -12.36 7.24
C TYR A 179 -0.25 -13.61 6.63
N SER A 180 -1.58 -13.55 6.48
CA SER A 180 -2.36 -14.59 5.82
C SER A 180 -3.34 -14.00 4.81
N ALA A 181 -3.30 -14.51 3.58
CA ALA A 181 -4.19 -14.09 2.49
C ALA A 181 -5.59 -14.73 2.57
N LYS A 182 -5.80 -15.76 3.42
CA LYS A 182 -7.03 -16.57 3.47
C LYS A 182 -8.29 -15.70 3.57
N GLY A 183 -8.30 -14.73 4.50
CA GLY A 183 -9.45 -13.83 4.71
C GLY A 183 -9.75 -12.83 3.58
N TYR A 184 -8.87 -12.70 2.58
CA TYR A 184 -9.12 -11.87 1.38
C TYR A 184 -9.59 -12.69 0.18
N LEU A 185 -9.19 -13.95 0.11
CA LEU A 185 -9.54 -14.88 -0.98
C LEU A 185 -10.89 -15.55 -0.72
N GLU A 186 -11.24 -15.76 0.56
CA GLU A 186 -12.53 -16.32 0.92
C GLU A 186 -13.67 -15.37 0.49
N PRO A 187 -14.64 -15.87 -0.29
CA PRO A 187 -15.83 -15.09 -0.61
C PRO A 187 -16.57 -14.83 0.69
N LYS A 188 -16.66 -13.56 1.11
CA LYS A 188 -17.58 -13.18 2.18
C LYS A 188 -18.99 -13.49 1.68
N PRO A 189 -19.71 -14.46 2.27
CA PRO A 189 -21.09 -14.71 1.87
C PRO A 189 -21.87 -13.40 1.98
N ALA A 190 -22.73 -13.14 1.00
CA ALA A 190 -23.52 -11.93 0.94
C ALA A 190 -24.59 -11.97 2.04
N LYS A 191 -24.17 -11.69 3.27
CA LYS A 191 -24.89 -11.88 4.54
C LYS A 191 -25.02 -13.36 4.90
N GLU A 192 -24.84 -13.65 6.19
CA GLU A 192 -25.46 -14.79 6.86
C GLU A 192 -26.93 -14.88 6.40
N GLU A 193 -27.45 -16.09 6.23
CA GLU A 193 -28.85 -16.31 5.86
C GLU A 193 -29.76 -15.38 6.67
N LYS A 194 -30.37 -14.43 5.98
CA LYS A 194 -31.30 -13.50 6.62
C LYS A 194 -32.60 -14.25 6.81
N VAL A 195 -32.77 -14.83 7.98
CA VAL A 195 -34.05 -15.36 8.42
C VAL A 195 -35.03 -14.19 8.49
N LEU A 196 -36.00 -14.20 7.59
CA LEU A 196 -37.08 -13.22 7.50
C LEU A 196 -38.39 -13.98 7.70
N THR A 197 -39.31 -13.43 8.47
CA THR A 197 -40.67 -13.98 8.52
C THR A 197 -41.36 -13.79 7.16
N GLN A 198 -42.36 -14.62 6.85
CA GLN A 198 -43.14 -14.49 5.61
C GLN A 198 -43.67 -13.07 5.41
N SER A 199 -44.17 -12.42 6.48
CA SER A 199 -44.64 -11.02 6.43
C SER A 199 -43.55 -10.01 6.06
N GLN A 200 -42.34 -10.14 6.60
CA GLN A 200 -41.21 -9.27 6.29
C GLN A 200 -40.72 -9.47 4.86
N ALA A 201 -40.75 -10.71 4.35
CA ALA A 201 -40.42 -11.01 2.97
C ALA A 201 -41.43 -10.38 1.99
N LEU A 202 -42.73 -10.53 2.25
CA LEU A 202 -43.80 -9.93 1.45
C LEU A 202 -43.70 -8.39 1.45
N ASP A 203 -43.42 -7.77 2.59
CA ASP A 203 -43.27 -6.31 2.70
C ASP A 203 -42.04 -5.79 1.94
N LEU A 204 -40.93 -6.55 1.95
CA LEU A 204 -39.72 -6.20 1.21
C LEU A 204 -39.96 -6.27 -0.31
N LEU A 205 -40.70 -7.28 -0.78
CA LEU A 205 -41.09 -7.42 -2.18
C LEU A 205 -42.04 -6.29 -2.62
N ARG A 206 -43.04 -5.94 -1.80
CA ARG A 206 -43.91 -4.78 -2.07
C ARG A 206 -43.14 -3.47 -2.15
N LYS A 207 -42.20 -3.23 -1.23
CA LYS A 207 -41.32 -2.03 -1.26
C LYS A 207 -40.44 -1.94 -2.51
N ARG A 208 -40.19 -3.06 -3.19
CA ARG A 208 -39.48 -3.11 -4.47
C ARG A 208 -40.40 -3.05 -5.69
N GLY A 209 -41.71 -2.90 -5.48
CA GLY A 209 -42.71 -2.71 -6.54
C GLY A 209 -43.29 -4.01 -7.10
N TYR A 210 -43.10 -5.15 -6.42
CA TYR A 210 -43.70 -6.41 -6.85
C TYR A 210 -45.10 -6.57 -6.27
N THR A 211 -46.06 -6.91 -7.13
CA THR A 211 -47.41 -7.32 -6.75
C THR A 211 -47.47 -8.83 -6.68
N ILE A 212 -47.83 -9.36 -5.51
CA ILE A 212 -47.88 -10.80 -5.26
C ILE A 212 -49.31 -11.24 -5.55
N ILE A 213 -49.45 -12.11 -6.53
CA ILE A 213 -50.71 -12.74 -6.94
C ILE A 213 -50.61 -14.20 -6.52
N ASP A 214 -51.60 -14.68 -5.78
CA ASP A 214 -51.69 -16.11 -5.49
C ASP A 214 -52.01 -16.85 -6.80
N SER A 215 -51.25 -17.90 -7.09
CA SER A 215 -51.55 -18.79 -8.20
C SER A 215 -52.89 -19.47 -7.91
N ALA A 216 -53.87 -19.21 -8.78
CA ALA A 216 -55.20 -19.80 -8.76
C ALA A 216 -55.18 -21.34 -8.80
#